data_AF-A0A9N8DFK7-F1
#
_entry.id   AF-A0A9N8DFK7-F1
#
_cell.length_a   1.000
_cell.length_b   1.000
_cell.length_c   1.000
_cell.angle_alpha   90.00
_cell.angle_beta   90.00
_cell.angle_gamma   90.00
#
_symmetry.space_group_name_H-M   'P 1'
#
loop_
_entity.id
_entity.type
_entity.pdbx_description
1 polymer ?
#
loop_
_entity_poly.entity_id
_entity_poly.type
_entity_poly.pdbx_seq_one_letter_code
_entity_poly.pdbx_strand_id
1 'polypeptide(L)'
;MAKLLLNFLFLMLTIRASFGFVPSCRRTQATHRIPLLQAAENDDNDGQPQQQPDPVETFMEQASQKGADKVRAMSIEERTRRAMLAEAVEDRIFTMYDDLEGLLQDGVPVSEQDREEIQSLAQEIKASQSQYETLVSGEPSVMLGTINDIGSPSSSNTQAPTEEDGIDGDAQQ
;
A
#
# COMPACT_ATOMS: atom_id res chain seq x y z
N MET A 1 28.82 19.59 -0.48
CA MET A 1 27.87 18.51 -0.13
C MET A 1 26.65 19.07 0.62
N ALA A 2 25.94 20.03 0.03
CA ALA A 2 24.79 20.69 0.69
C ALA A 2 23.70 21.13 -0.31
N LYS A 3 23.59 20.42 -1.43
CA LYS A 3 22.59 20.71 -2.48
C LYS A 3 21.66 19.54 -2.80
N LEU A 4 21.79 18.41 -2.10
CA LEU A 4 21.02 17.19 -2.37
C LEU A 4 19.81 16.98 -1.44
N LEU A 5 19.53 17.90 -0.52
CA LEU A 5 18.45 17.74 0.48
C LEU A 5 17.20 18.58 0.21
N LEU A 6 17.17 19.40 -0.86
CA LEU A 6 16.07 20.35 -1.06
C LEU A 6 14.98 19.87 -2.03
N ASN A 7 15.22 18.81 -2.83
CA ASN A 7 14.23 18.32 -3.80
C ASN A 7 13.28 17.27 -3.24
N PHE A 8 13.51 16.74 -2.05
CA PHE A 8 12.63 15.73 -1.46
C PHE A 8 11.45 16.33 -0.67
N LEU A 9 11.46 17.64 -0.39
CA LEU A 9 10.42 18.29 0.41
C LEU A 9 9.29 18.93 -0.41
N PHE A 10 9.39 18.96 -1.74
CA PHE A 10 8.38 19.61 -2.60
C PHE A 10 7.33 18.65 -3.19
N LEU A 11 7.49 17.33 -3.01
CA LEU A 11 6.54 16.31 -3.50
C LEU A 11 5.56 15.83 -2.40
N MET A 12 5.24 16.69 -1.43
CA MET A 12 4.24 16.42 -0.38
C MET A 12 3.22 17.55 -0.25
N LEU A 13 3.04 18.35 -1.32
CA LEU A 13 2.07 19.42 -1.34
C LEU A 13 1.20 19.32 -2.59
N THR A 14 -0.09 19.07 -2.36
CA THR A 14 -1.24 19.23 -3.28
C THR A 14 -1.92 17.92 -3.75
N ILE A 15 -2.61 17.22 -2.84
CA ILE A 15 -3.88 16.58 -3.20
C ILE A 15 -4.92 16.93 -2.13
N ARG A 16 -5.61 18.06 -2.34
CA ARG A 16 -6.85 18.40 -1.66
C ARG A 16 -7.98 18.05 -2.62
N ALA A 17 -8.39 16.78 -2.63
CA ALA A 17 -9.57 16.33 -3.36
C ALA A 17 -10.72 16.12 -2.37
N SER A 18 -11.69 17.02 -2.46
CA SER A 18 -12.94 17.01 -1.71
C SER A 18 -13.79 15.80 -2.10
N PHE A 19 -13.88 14.79 -1.24
CA PHE A 19 -14.90 13.76 -1.37
C PHE A 19 -16.10 14.09 -0.48
N GLY A 20 -17.09 14.75 -1.09
CA GLY A 20 -18.45 14.82 -0.55
C GLY A 20 -19.11 13.46 -0.68
N PHE A 21 -19.09 12.68 0.40
CA PHE A 21 -19.83 11.42 0.49
C PHE A 21 -21.29 11.72 0.84
N VAL A 22 -22.17 11.61 -0.15
CA VAL A 22 -23.63 11.65 0.05
C VAL A 22 -24.13 10.22 0.20
N PRO A 23 -24.70 9.81 1.35
CA PRO A 23 -25.33 8.50 1.47
C PRO A 23 -26.69 8.54 0.77
N SER A 24 -26.78 7.95 -0.42
CA SER A 24 -28.07 7.67 -1.05
C SER A 24 -28.57 6.32 -0.55
N CYS A 25 -29.46 6.37 0.44
CA CYS A 25 -30.29 5.23 0.84
C CYS A 25 -31.15 4.78 -0.34
N ARG A 26 -30.68 3.80 -1.13
CA ARG A 26 -31.56 3.01 -2.01
C ARG A 26 -31.87 1.67 -1.36
N ARG A 27 -33.05 1.64 -0.77
CA ARG A 27 -33.80 0.46 -0.35
C ARG A 27 -34.19 -0.36 -1.59
N THR A 28 -33.41 -1.37 -1.93
CA THR A 28 -33.82 -2.41 -2.89
C THR A 28 -34.54 -3.52 -2.15
N GLN A 29 -35.80 -3.73 -2.53
CA GLN A 29 -36.59 -4.89 -2.15
C GLN A 29 -36.22 -6.09 -3.03
N ALA A 30 -36.64 -7.26 -2.54
CA ALA A 30 -36.97 -8.47 -3.27
C ALA A 30 -35.81 -9.40 -3.69
N THR A 31 -35.53 -10.31 -2.78
CA THR A 31 -35.32 -11.75 -3.00
C THR A 31 -35.61 -12.23 -4.42
N HIS A 32 -34.56 -12.52 -5.18
CA HIS A 32 -34.64 -13.48 -6.27
C HIS A 32 -33.57 -14.54 -6.05
N ARG A 33 -34.01 -15.79 -5.93
CA ARG A 33 -33.17 -16.98 -5.82
C ARG A 33 -32.20 -17.00 -7.00
N ILE A 34 -30.90 -17.03 -6.71
CA ILE A 34 -29.87 -17.36 -7.70
C ILE A 34 -29.91 -18.90 -7.84
N PRO A 35 -30.23 -19.44 -9.03
CA PRO A 35 -30.11 -20.86 -9.27
C PRO A 35 -28.64 -21.26 -9.30
N LEU A 36 -28.40 -22.32 -8.55
CA LEU A 36 -27.22 -23.15 -8.44
C LEU A 36 -26.70 -23.57 -9.83
N LEU A 37 -25.38 -23.46 -10.01
CA LEU A 37 -24.51 -24.26 -10.88
C LEU A 37 -25.16 -24.92 -12.11
N GLN A 38 -24.93 -24.36 -13.29
CA GLN A 38 -24.91 -25.13 -14.52
C GLN A 38 -23.49 -25.10 -15.10
N ALA A 39 -22.84 -26.24 -14.94
CA ALA A 39 -21.59 -26.59 -15.58
C ALA A 39 -21.82 -26.92 -17.06
N ALA A 40 -20.76 -26.67 -17.83
CA ALA A 40 -20.44 -27.20 -19.15
C ALA A 40 -21.38 -26.80 -20.31
N GLU A 41 -20.81 -26.13 -21.33
CA GLU A 41 -20.35 -26.81 -22.54
C GLU A 41 -19.70 -25.82 -23.52
N ASN A 42 -18.46 -26.14 -23.89
CA ASN A 42 -17.79 -25.92 -25.18
C ASN A 42 -17.97 -24.57 -25.89
N ASP A 43 -16.92 -23.75 -25.87
CA ASP A 43 -16.59 -22.90 -27.03
C ASP A 43 -15.07 -22.79 -27.20
N ASP A 44 -14.66 -22.52 -28.43
CA ASP A 44 -13.52 -23.16 -29.07
C ASP A 44 -12.12 -22.85 -28.50
N ASN A 45 -11.31 -23.90 -28.53
CA ASN A 45 -9.88 -23.93 -28.29
C ASN A 45 -9.15 -23.13 -29.39
N ASP A 46 -9.22 -21.80 -29.30
CA ASP A 46 -8.26 -20.92 -29.95
C ASP A 46 -6.90 -21.18 -29.31
N GLY A 47 -6.01 -21.80 -30.08
CA GLY A 47 -4.63 -22.11 -29.70
C GLY A 47 -3.80 -20.86 -29.46
N GLN A 48 -4.16 -20.05 -28.46
CA GLN A 48 -3.27 -19.05 -27.92
C GLN A 48 -2.00 -19.78 -27.46
N PRO A 49 -0.81 -19.29 -27.84
CA PRO A 49 0.41 -19.79 -27.25
C PRO A 49 0.24 -19.69 -25.74
N GLN A 50 0.48 -20.79 -25.01
CA GLN A 50 0.59 -20.76 -23.55
C GLN A 50 1.68 -19.74 -23.22
N GLN A 51 1.29 -18.49 -23.00
CA GLN A 51 2.17 -17.47 -22.45
C GLN A 51 2.62 -18.04 -21.11
N GLN A 52 3.93 -18.18 -20.96
CA GLN A 52 4.47 -18.52 -19.66
C GLN A 52 3.96 -17.45 -18.69
N PRO A 53 3.37 -17.86 -17.55
CA PRO A 53 2.85 -16.90 -16.60
C PRO A 53 3.99 -15.98 -16.17
N ASP A 54 3.69 -14.68 -16.07
CA ASP A 54 4.67 -13.71 -15.62
C ASP A 54 5.18 -14.17 -14.23
N PRO A 55 6.52 -14.23 -14.02
CA PRO A 55 7.07 -14.59 -12.71
C PRO A 55 6.54 -13.72 -11.57
N VAL A 56 6.23 -12.44 -11.82
CA VAL A 56 5.68 -11.51 -10.84
C VAL A 56 4.26 -11.91 -10.47
N GLU A 57 3.40 -12.14 -11.45
CA GLU A 57 2.02 -12.59 -11.22
C GLU A 57 1.99 -13.93 -10.47
N THR A 58 2.85 -14.87 -10.87
CA THR A 58 2.99 -16.18 -10.21
C THR A 58 3.36 -16.02 -8.73
N PHE A 59 4.28 -15.08 -8.41
CA PHE A 59 4.64 -14.77 -7.04
C PHE A 59 3.45 -14.20 -6.25
N MET A 60 2.72 -13.24 -6.82
CA MET A 60 1.57 -12.61 -6.14
C MET A 60 0.46 -13.62 -5.83
N GLU A 61 0.15 -14.50 -6.79
CA GLU A 61 -0.84 -15.56 -6.63
C GLU A 61 -0.45 -16.51 -5.49
N GLN A 62 0.79 -17.02 -5.51
CA GLN A 62 1.29 -17.95 -4.49
C GLN A 62 1.32 -17.31 -3.09
N ALA A 63 1.81 -16.08 -2.98
CA ALA A 63 1.86 -15.35 -1.71
C ALA A 63 0.46 -15.14 -1.13
N SER A 64 -0.50 -14.74 -1.97
CA SER A 64 -1.89 -14.54 -1.58
C SER A 64 -2.57 -15.83 -1.15
N GLN A 65 -2.35 -16.93 -1.89
CA GLN A 65 -2.91 -18.24 -1.59
C GLN A 65 -2.44 -18.75 -0.22
N LYS A 66 -1.15 -18.58 0.09
CA LYS A 66 -0.52 -19.02 1.36
C LYS A 66 -1.14 -18.34 2.59
N GLY A 67 -1.57 -17.09 2.45
CA GLY A 67 -2.14 -16.30 3.54
C GLY A 67 -3.67 -16.31 3.67
N ALA A 68 -4.37 -16.87 2.66
CA ALA A 68 -5.81 -16.71 2.50
C ALA A 68 -6.63 -17.10 3.74
N ASP A 69 -6.29 -18.23 4.37
CA ASP A 69 -7.02 -18.71 5.55
C ASP A 69 -6.78 -17.82 6.78
N LYS A 70 -5.56 -17.34 6.98
CA LYS A 70 -5.22 -16.45 8.10
C LYS A 70 -5.90 -15.10 7.94
N VAL A 71 -5.84 -14.52 6.75
CA VAL A 71 -6.53 -13.26 6.43
C VAL A 71 -8.04 -13.42 6.58
N ARG A 72 -8.63 -14.54 6.14
CA ARG A 72 -10.06 -14.83 6.29
C ARG A 72 -10.53 -14.85 7.75
N ALA A 73 -9.67 -15.27 8.68
CA ALA A 73 -9.98 -15.28 10.11
C ALA A 73 -9.91 -13.89 10.79
N MET A 74 -9.43 -12.86 10.10
CA MET A 74 -9.32 -11.50 10.64
C MET A 74 -10.64 -10.71 10.55
N SER A 75 -10.69 -9.58 11.28
CA SER A 75 -11.81 -8.64 11.18
C SER A 75 -11.91 -8.06 9.76
N ILE A 76 -13.11 -7.58 9.39
CA ILE A 76 -13.34 -6.98 8.06
C ILE A 76 -12.45 -5.74 7.89
N GLU A 77 -12.33 -4.91 8.92
CA GLU A 77 -11.55 -3.68 8.91
C GLU A 77 -10.06 -3.95 8.69
N GLU A 78 -9.53 -4.99 9.34
CA GLU A 78 -8.14 -5.41 9.18
C GLU A 78 -7.89 -5.97 7.77
N ARG A 79 -8.81 -6.80 7.25
CA ARG A 79 -8.72 -7.30 5.87
C ARG A 79 -8.73 -6.18 4.85
N THR A 80 -9.62 -5.21 5.00
CA THR A 80 -9.70 -4.05 4.09
C THR A 80 -8.42 -3.23 4.14
N ARG A 81 -7.89 -2.94 5.34
CA ARG A 81 -6.61 -2.22 5.49
C ARG A 81 -5.45 -2.97 4.82
N ARG A 82 -5.37 -4.28 5.01
CA ARG A 82 -4.36 -5.13 4.35
C ARG A 82 -4.51 -5.12 2.83
N ALA A 83 -5.72 -5.26 2.31
CA ALA A 83 -5.98 -5.25 0.88
C ALA A 83 -5.55 -3.92 0.23
N MET A 84 -5.93 -2.78 0.83
CA MET A 84 -5.54 -1.46 0.33
C MET A 84 -4.02 -1.25 0.31
N LEU A 85 -3.32 -1.72 1.36
CA LEU A 85 -1.86 -1.61 1.39
C LEU A 85 -1.18 -2.59 0.44
N ALA A 86 -1.71 -3.80 0.29
CA ALA A 86 -1.17 -4.80 -0.62
C ALA A 86 -1.27 -4.32 -2.07
N GLU A 87 -2.42 -3.75 -2.46
CA GLU A 87 -2.63 -3.11 -3.77
C GLU A 87 -1.59 -2.01 -4.04
N ALA A 88 -1.38 -1.09 -3.09
CA ALA A 88 -0.38 -0.02 -3.25
C ALA A 88 1.06 -0.55 -3.37
N VAL A 89 1.39 -1.66 -2.70
CA VAL A 89 2.71 -2.30 -2.82
C VAL A 89 2.84 -3.06 -4.14
N GLU A 90 1.76 -3.70 -4.60
CA GLU A 90 1.68 -4.39 -5.89
C GLU A 90 1.92 -3.44 -7.06
N ASP A 91 1.23 -2.29 -7.10
CA ASP A 91 1.43 -1.24 -8.10
C ASP A 91 2.90 -0.78 -8.16
N ARG A 92 3.53 -0.63 -7.00
CA ARG A 92 4.95 -0.26 -6.91
C ARG A 92 5.85 -1.35 -7.47
N ILE A 93 5.57 -2.62 -7.19
CA ILE A 93 6.36 -3.75 -7.69
C ILE A 93 6.30 -3.79 -9.22
N PHE A 94 5.10 -3.70 -9.80
CA PHE A 94 4.95 -3.68 -11.26
C PHE A 94 5.71 -2.51 -11.90
N THR A 95 5.59 -1.30 -11.35
CA THR A 95 6.35 -0.14 -11.85
C THR A 95 7.86 -0.39 -11.85
N MET A 96 8.42 -0.97 -10.78
CA MET A 96 9.85 -1.26 -10.73
C MET A 96 10.29 -2.38 -11.69
N TYR A 97 9.41 -3.34 -11.99
CA TYR A 97 9.67 -4.36 -13.01
C TYR A 97 9.67 -3.75 -14.42
N ASP A 98 8.73 -2.86 -14.72
CA ASP A 98 8.71 -2.11 -15.99
C ASP A 98 10.00 -1.28 -16.16
N ASP A 99 10.44 -0.59 -15.10
CA ASP A 99 11.70 0.16 -15.09
C ASP A 99 12.92 -0.76 -15.32
N LEU A 100 12.92 -1.92 -14.66
CA LEU A 100 13.98 -2.94 -14.81
C LEU A 100 14.04 -3.51 -16.24
N GLU A 101 12.89 -3.80 -16.85
CA GLU A 101 12.80 -4.26 -18.24
C GLU A 101 13.29 -3.16 -19.20
N GLY A 102 12.94 -1.90 -18.92
CA GLY A 102 13.42 -0.74 -19.68
C GLY A 102 14.93 -0.56 -19.68
N LEU A 103 15.61 -0.93 -18.59
CA LEU A 103 17.08 -0.93 -18.48
C LEU A 103 17.74 -2.15 -19.13
N LEU A 104 17.02 -3.28 -19.22
CA LEU A 104 17.50 -4.54 -19.77
C LEU A 104 17.23 -4.71 -21.28
N GLN A 105 17.07 -3.60 -22.02
CA GLN A 105 16.78 -3.60 -23.46
C GLN A 105 17.55 -4.66 -24.23
N ASP A 106 16.80 -5.50 -24.95
CA ASP A 106 17.33 -6.65 -25.67
C ASP A 106 18.49 -6.28 -26.60
N GLY A 107 19.63 -6.93 -26.39
CA GLY A 107 20.79 -6.88 -27.28
C GLY A 107 21.72 -5.67 -27.10
N VAL A 108 21.48 -4.79 -26.12
CA VAL A 108 22.40 -3.70 -25.77
C VAL A 108 23.29 -4.12 -24.61
N PRO A 109 24.63 -3.98 -24.72
CA PRO A 109 25.51 -4.21 -23.58
C PRO A 109 25.24 -3.16 -22.50
N VAL A 110 24.77 -3.64 -21.35
CA VAL A 110 24.48 -2.84 -20.15
C VAL A 110 25.73 -2.10 -19.70
N SER A 111 25.65 -0.77 -19.54
CA SER A 111 26.75 0.04 -19.04
C SER A 111 27.01 -0.22 -17.55
N GLU A 112 28.21 0.10 -17.03
CA GLU A 112 28.49 -0.07 -15.61
C GLU A 112 27.55 0.75 -14.71
N GLN A 113 27.08 1.91 -15.19
CA GLN A 113 26.10 2.72 -14.48
C GLN A 113 24.72 2.03 -14.43
N ASP A 114 24.27 1.47 -15.56
CA ASP A 114 22.99 0.75 -15.61
C ASP A 114 23.03 -0.52 -14.75
N ARG A 115 24.19 -1.17 -14.61
CA ARG A 115 24.37 -2.33 -13.72
C ARG A 115 24.12 -1.99 -12.27
N GLU A 116 24.64 -0.86 -11.79
CA GLU A 116 24.40 -0.39 -10.42
C GLU A 116 22.91 -0.08 -10.20
N GLU A 117 22.26 0.54 -11.18
CA GLU A 117 20.84 0.86 -11.13
C GLU A 117 19.95 -0.39 -11.13
N ILE A 118 20.23 -1.35 -12.02
CA ILE A 118 19.59 -2.67 -12.06
C ILE A 118 19.74 -3.38 -10.71
N GLN A 119 20.93 -3.34 -10.10
CA GLN A 119 21.16 -3.96 -8.80
C GLN A 119 20.35 -3.27 -7.70
N SER A 120 20.24 -1.93 -7.74
CA SER A 120 19.43 -1.16 -6.79
C SER A 120 17.95 -1.51 -6.94
N LEU A 121 17.42 -1.49 -8.17
CA LEU A 121 16.03 -1.86 -8.46
C LEU A 121 15.71 -3.29 -8.02
N ALA A 122 16.59 -4.25 -8.28
CA ALA A 122 16.41 -5.63 -7.85
C ALA A 122 16.32 -5.77 -6.31
N GLN A 123 17.08 -4.96 -5.56
CA GLN A 123 16.99 -4.92 -4.11
C GLN A 123 15.66 -4.32 -3.64
N GLU A 124 15.21 -3.24 -4.27
CA GLU A 124 13.93 -2.59 -3.95
C GLU A 124 12.74 -3.50 -4.26
N ILE A 125 12.74 -4.16 -5.42
CA ILE A 125 11.73 -5.16 -5.80
C ILE A 125 11.63 -6.24 -4.72
N LYS A 126 12.76 -6.81 -4.30
CA LYS A 126 12.77 -7.86 -3.28
C LYS A 126 12.25 -7.35 -1.93
N ALA A 127 12.60 -6.12 -1.55
CA ALA A 127 12.09 -5.51 -0.33
C ALA A 127 10.57 -5.31 -0.39
N SER A 128 10.05 -4.82 -1.51
CA SER A 128 8.61 -4.65 -1.73
C SER A 128 7.87 -5.98 -1.79
N GLN A 129 8.41 -7.01 -2.44
CA GLN A 129 7.84 -8.36 -2.43
C GLN A 129 7.69 -8.92 -1.01
N SER A 130 8.67 -8.67 -0.13
CA SER A 130 8.58 -9.07 1.28
C SER A 130 7.51 -8.29 2.05
N GLN A 131 7.33 -7.00 1.75
CA GLN A 131 6.25 -6.19 2.33
C GLN A 131 4.88 -6.70 1.88
N TYR A 132 4.72 -6.99 0.59
CA TYR A 132 3.51 -7.59 0.04
C TYR A 132 3.20 -8.93 0.71
N GLU A 133 4.17 -9.85 0.76
CA GLU A 133 4.00 -11.16 1.41
C GLU A 133 3.55 -11.00 2.87
N THR A 134 4.11 -10.04 3.62
CA THR A 134 3.71 -9.78 5.01
C THR A 134 2.25 -9.33 5.12
N LEU A 135 1.79 -8.50 4.18
CA LEU A 135 0.41 -8.00 4.15
C LEU A 135 -0.58 -9.12 3.82
N VAL A 136 -0.30 -9.91 2.78
CA VAL A 136 -1.20 -10.97 2.28
C VAL A 136 -1.12 -12.27 3.08
N SER A 137 0.00 -12.57 3.74
CA SER A 137 0.16 -13.74 4.63
C SER A 137 -0.66 -13.64 5.92
N GLY A 138 -1.06 -12.42 6.30
CA GLY A 138 -1.68 -12.16 7.60
C GLY A 138 -0.69 -12.08 8.76
N GLU A 139 0.62 -11.96 8.51
CA GLU A 139 1.61 -11.68 9.55
C GLU A 139 1.51 -10.23 10.07
N PRO A 140 1.93 -9.94 11.31
CA PRO A 140 2.01 -8.57 11.81
C PRO A 140 2.89 -7.71 10.90
N SER A 141 2.35 -6.60 10.41
CA SER A 141 3.11 -5.66 9.57
C SER A 141 3.34 -4.35 10.31
N VAL A 142 4.57 -3.84 10.24
CA VAL A 142 4.91 -2.50 10.73
C VAL A 142 4.09 -1.42 10.00
N MET A 143 3.77 -1.63 8.72
CA MET A 143 2.97 -0.70 7.91
C MET A 143 1.53 -0.55 8.41
N LEU A 144 1.00 -1.58 9.08
CA LEU A 144 -0.33 -1.51 9.70
C LEU A 144 -0.31 -0.75 11.03
N GLY A 145 0.81 -0.81 11.76
CA GLY A 145 0.96 -0.12 13.05
C GLY A 145 0.94 1.40 12.92
N THR A 146 1.63 1.95 11.93
CA THR A 146 1.73 3.40 11.71
C THR A 146 0.41 4.07 11.33
N ILE A 147 -0.52 3.35 10.70
CA ILE A 147 -1.84 3.89 10.33
C ILE A 147 -2.75 4.03 11.55
N ASN A 148 -2.64 3.12 12.52
CA ASN A 148 -3.46 3.16 13.73
C ASN A 148 -3.08 4.36 14.63
N ASP A 149 -1.82 4.78 14.59
CA ASP A 149 -1.34 5.93 15.37
C ASP A 149 -1.81 7.28 14.80
N ILE A 150 -2.07 7.38 13.49
CA ILE A 150 -2.53 8.62 12.84
C ILE A 150 -4.01 8.93 13.20
N GLY A 151 -4.81 7.90 13.46
CA GLY A 151 -6.23 8.03 13.79
C GLY A 151 -6.52 8.33 15.26
N SER A 152 -5.54 8.19 16.15
CA SER A 152 -5.69 8.58 17.55
C SER A 152 -5.26 10.05 17.67
N PRO A 153 -6.20 11.01 17.83
CA PRO A 153 -5.80 12.37 18.15
C PRO A 153 -5.01 12.30 19.45
N SER A 154 -3.69 12.45 19.32
CA SER A 154 -2.79 12.65 20.45
C SER A 154 -3.44 13.71 21.31
N SER A 155 -3.97 13.28 22.46
CA SER A 155 -4.51 14.16 23.47
C SER A 155 -3.31 14.83 24.13
N SER A 156 -2.63 15.69 23.36
CA SER A 156 -1.59 16.56 23.86
C SER A 156 -2.27 17.59 24.75
N ASN A 157 -2.38 17.18 26.02
CA ASN A 157 -2.37 17.99 27.23
C ASN A 157 -2.20 19.48 26.94
N THR A 158 -3.32 20.19 26.81
CA THR A 158 -3.34 21.66 26.84
C THR A 158 -3.02 22.07 28.27
N GLN A 159 -1.74 22.26 28.53
CA GLN A 159 -1.25 22.82 29.77
C GLN A 159 -1.66 24.30 29.77
N ALA A 160 -2.72 24.59 30.53
CA ALA A 160 -3.22 25.95 30.71
C ALA A 160 -2.07 26.83 31.22
N PRO A 161 -1.83 28.02 30.63
CA PRO A 161 -0.93 28.99 31.22
C PRO A 161 -1.56 29.47 32.53
N THR A 162 -1.00 29.05 33.66
CA THR A 162 -1.31 29.65 34.95
C THR A 162 -0.78 31.08 34.91
N GLU A 163 -1.70 32.02 34.73
CA GLU A 163 -1.47 33.43 35.01
C GLU A 163 -1.19 33.56 36.51
N GLU A 164 0.08 33.61 36.90
CA GLU A 164 0.46 34.13 38.22
C GLU A 164 0.39 35.65 38.15
N ASP A 165 -0.81 36.11 38.45
CA ASP A 165 -1.16 37.47 38.83
C ASP A 165 -0.31 37.88 40.05
N GLY A 166 0.27 39.07 39.96
CA GLY A 166 1.27 39.57 40.92
C GLY A 166 0.72 39.96 42.28
N ILE A 167 1.63 40.15 43.25
CA ILE A 167 1.40 41.00 44.41
C ILE A 167 2.69 41.76 44.74
N ASP A 168 2.60 43.08 44.62
CA ASP A 168 3.55 44.08 45.12
C ASP A 168 3.75 43.97 46.64
N GLY A 169 4.94 44.32 47.12
CA GLY A 169 5.22 44.35 48.55
C GLY A 169 6.46 45.16 48.88
N ASP A 170 6.29 46.48 48.94
CA ASP A 170 7.13 47.45 49.63
C ASP A 170 7.66 46.93 50.98
N ALA A 171 8.88 47.34 51.34
CA ALA A 171 9.17 48.16 52.53
C ALA A 171 10.56 47.88 53.14
N GLN A 172 11.36 48.96 53.21
CA GLN A 172 12.14 49.42 54.39
C GLN A 172 13.17 48.45 55.00
N GLN A 173 14.44 48.78 55.23
CA GLN A 173 15.07 50.01 55.73
C GLN A 173 16.53 50.08 55.27
#